data_AF-A0A7M1AZA2-F1
#
_entry.id   AF-A0A7M1AZA2-F1
#
_cell.length_a   1.000
_cell.length_b   1.000
_cell.length_c   1.000
_cell.angle_alpha   90.00
_cell.angle_beta   90.00
_cell.angle_gamma   90.00
#
_symmetry.space_group_name_H-M   'P 1'
#
loop_
_entity.id
_entity.type
_entity.pdbx_description
1 polymer ?
#
loop_
_entity_poly.entity_id
_entity_poly.type
_entity_poly.pdbx_seq_one_letter_code
_entity_poly.pdbx_strand_id
1 'polypeptide(L)'
;MHKILFLLILTTLLAAQNPKAFSALGDIVYNNIDKIQKLTNIDEYAPYEKKIQEYAAAVKKLKKEGFSLDEGVVKDKMHYLNRLRELSRTNDFFVRSVKRNLDLAIENENSKLFTKLANSGLIDEKRSKNKILDYYFAHSDDVNTTGIIQKYLDEDKKLQAKKERKKSLLQRKKERELEKIQRIRKKDKLEQKKLEEQLNKEVQKKKLQIREEQKKELSKTI
;
A
#
# COMPACT_ATOMS: atom_id res chain seq x y z
N MET A 1 -2.70 -35.70 16.39
CA MET A 1 -3.85 -34.77 16.56
C MET A 1 -3.69 -33.45 15.81
N HIS A 2 -2.49 -32.84 15.70
CA HIS A 2 -2.32 -31.58 14.95
C HIS A 2 -2.62 -31.69 13.45
N LYS A 3 -2.39 -32.86 12.82
CA LYS A 3 -2.76 -33.10 11.41
C LYS A 3 -4.27 -33.04 11.13
N ILE A 4 -5.10 -33.48 12.10
CA ILE A 4 -6.57 -33.42 11.99
C ILE A 4 -7.04 -31.98 12.18
N LEU A 5 -6.42 -31.24 13.10
CA LEU A 5 -6.69 -29.81 13.32
C LEU A 5 -6.37 -28.97 12.07
N PHE A 6 -5.25 -29.23 11.40
CA PHE A 6 -4.89 -28.57 10.14
C PHE A 6 -5.87 -28.87 9.00
N LEU A 7 -6.38 -30.10 8.92
CA LEU A 7 -7.34 -30.49 7.87
C LEU A 7 -8.73 -29.85 8.10
N LEU A 8 -9.14 -29.70 9.36
CA LEU A 8 -10.35 -28.94 9.75
C LEU A 8 -10.22 -27.45 9.40
N ILE A 9 -9.07 -26.82 9.68
CA ILE A 9 -8.84 -25.41 9.32
C ILE A 9 -8.84 -25.24 7.79
N LEU A 10 -8.22 -26.16 7.05
CA LEU A 10 -8.15 -26.10 5.59
C LEU A 10 -9.53 -26.29 4.93
N THR A 11 -10.37 -27.16 5.46
CA THR A 11 -11.75 -27.34 4.96
C THR A 11 -12.63 -26.10 5.18
N THR A 12 -12.42 -25.34 6.28
CA THR A 12 -13.11 -24.05 6.45
C THR A 12 -12.61 -22.95 5.50
N LEU A 13 -11.35 -23.01 5.06
CA LEU A 13 -10.77 -22.07 4.09
C LEU A 13 -11.21 -22.35 2.64
N LEU A 14 -11.62 -23.57 2.33
CA LEU A 14 -12.13 -23.95 0.99
C LEU A 14 -13.62 -23.66 0.78
N ALA A 15 -14.35 -23.27 1.81
CA ALA A 15 -15.73 -22.82 1.65
C ALA A 15 -15.72 -21.50 0.84
N ALA A 16 -16.27 -21.55 -0.37
CA ALA A 16 -16.43 -20.35 -1.18
C ALA A 16 -17.24 -19.31 -0.38
N GLN A 17 -16.70 -18.11 -0.20
CA GLN A 17 -17.39 -17.08 0.57
C GLN A 17 -18.72 -16.65 -0.08
N ASN A 18 -18.81 -16.72 -1.41
CA ASN A 18 -19.99 -16.39 -2.21
C ASN A 18 -20.23 -17.45 -3.30
N PRO A 19 -21.48 -17.59 -3.78
CA PRO A 19 -21.81 -18.41 -4.95
C PRO A 19 -21.06 -17.98 -6.21
N LYS A 20 -20.66 -18.95 -7.04
CA LYS A 20 -20.03 -18.74 -8.35
C LYS A 20 -21.05 -18.26 -9.39
N ALA A 21 -22.29 -18.76 -9.31
CA ALA A 21 -23.36 -18.37 -10.21
C ALA A 21 -23.61 -16.86 -10.16
N PHE A 22 -23.31 -16.21 -11.30
CA PHE A 22 -23.45 -14.76 -11.48
C PHE A 22 -22.63 -13.93 -10.47
N SER A 23 -21.45 -14.42 -10.07
CA SER A 23 -20.58 -13.79 -9.06
C SER A 23 -20.27 -12.31 -9.32
N ALA A 24 -20.09 -11.91 -10.58
CA ALA A 24 -19.84 -10.51 -10.94
C ALA A 24 -20.90 -9.53 -10.40
N LEU A 25 -22.16 -9.96 -10.32
CA LEU A 25 -23.26 -9.20 -9.72
C LEU A 25 -23.44 -9.58 -8.24
N GLY A 26 -23.33 -10.88 -7.94
CA GLY A 26 -23.53 -11.46 -6.62
C GLY A 26 -22.60 -10.92 -5.56
N ASP A 27 -21.30 -10.87 -5.86
CA ASP A 27 -20.27 -10.50 -4.88
C ASP A 27 -20.49 -9.10 -4.32
N ILE A 28 -20.88 -8.14 -5.16
CA ILE A 28 -21.18 -6.78 -4.71
C ILE A 28 -22.34 -6.79 -3.71
N VAL A 29 -23.41 -7.51 -4.04
CA VAL A 29 -24.62 -7.62 -3.21
C VAL A 29 -24.30 -8.35 -1.90
N TYR A 30 -23.58 -9.47 -1.95
CA TYR A 30 -23.25 -10.29 -0.78
C TYR A 30 -22.28 -9.60 0.17
N ASN A 31 -21.27 -8.91 -0.36
CA ASN A 31 -20.23 -8.27 0.44
C ASN A 31 -20.72 -6.96 1.10
N ASN A 32 -21.83 -6.38 0.62
CA ASN A 32 -22.38 -5.15 1.15
C ASN A 32 -23.46 -5.36 2.21
N ILE A 33 -23.94 -6.58 2.45
CA ILE A 33 -25.03 -6.86 3.42
C ILE A 33 -24.74 -6.21 4.77
N ASP A 34 -23.62 -6.56 5.40
CA ASP A 34 -23.29 -6.11 6.75
C ASP A 34 -23.08 -4.59 6.79
N LYS A 35 -22.60 -4.00 5.70
CA LYS A 35 -22.39 -2.56 5.57
C LYS A 35 -23.71 -1.81 5.47
N ILE A 36 -24.66 -2.33 4.68
CA ILE A 36 -26.02 -1.79 4.56
C ILE A 36 -26.79 -1.97 5.87
N GLN A 37 -26.62 -3.11 6.56
CA GLN A 37 -27.22 -3.33 7.87
C GLN A 37 -26.73 -2.30 8.90
N LYS A 38 -25.43 -1.93 8.90
CA LYS A 38 -24.90 -0.90 9.81
C LYS A 38 -25.51 0.48 9.61
N LEU A 39 -26.16 0.75 8.47
CA LEU A 39 -26.84 2.03 8.25
C LEU A 39 -27.99 2.26 9.24
N THR A 40 -28.56 1.21 9.86
CA THR A 40 -29.58 1.38 10.90
C THR A 40 -29.09 2.13 12.13
N ASN A 41 -27.77 2.26 12.32
CA ASN A 41 -27.15 3.01 13.41
C ASN A 41 -26.95 4.52 13.07
N ILE A 42 -27.45 4.95 11.90
CA ILE A 42 -27.38 6.31 11.39
C ILE A 42 -28.81 6.85 11.36
N ASP A 43 -29.03 7.96 12.04
CA ASP A 43 -30.38 8.47 12.34
C ASP A 43 -31.15 8.82 11.04
N GLU A 44 -30.43 9.31 10.03
CA GLU A 44 -30.92 9.63 8.68
C GLU A 44 -31.45 8.40 7.91
N TYR A 45 -31.13 7.19 8.36
CA TYR A 45 -31.60 5.94 7.77
C TYR A 45 -32.71 5.25 8.57
N ALA A 46 -33.17 5.82 9.69
CA ALA A 46 -34.32 5.31 10.43
C ALA A 46 -35.56 5.07 9.54
N PRO A 47 -35.92 5.97 8.58
CA PRO A 47 -37.05 5.72 7.67
C PRO A 47 -36.88 4.50 6.76
N TYR A 48 -35.66 3.99 6.60
CA TYR A 48 -35.33 2.85 5.75
C TYR A 48 -35.06 1.56 6.51
N GLU A 49 -35.20 1.55 7.85
CA GLU A 49 -34.84 0.40 8.69
C GLU A 49 -35.51 -0.89 8.22
N LYS A 50 -36.83 -0.87 8.01
CA LYS A 50 -37.60 -2.02 7.50
C LYS A 50 -37.04 -2.52 6.17
N LYS A 51 -36.75 -1.60 5.23
CA LYS A 51 -36.20 -1.93 3.91
C LYS A 51 -34.81 -2.53 4.01
N ILE A 52 -33.97 -2.05 4.94
CA ILE A 52 -32.64 -2.60 5.22
C ILE A 52 -32.73 -4.03 5.74
N GLN A 53 -33.63 -4.29 6.69
CA GLN A 53 -33.84 -5.62 7.26
C GLN A 53 -34.36 -6.61 6.21
N GLU A 54 -35.37 -6.22 5.43
CA GLU A 54 -35.94 -7.02 4.34
C GLU A 54 -34.88 -7.34 3.28
N TYR A 55 -34.10 -6.34 2.87
CA TYR A 55 -32.98 -6.52 1.94
C TYR A 55 -31.97 -7.54 2.48
N ALA A 56 -31.51 -7.39 3.73
CA ALA A 56 -30.52 -8.28 4.31
C ALA A 56 -31.03 -9.74 4.41
N ALA A 57 -32.29 -9.93 4.79
CA ALA A 57 -32.92 -11.25 4.81
C ALA A 57 -33.02 -11.86 3.41
N ALA A 58 -33.46 -11.06 2.42
CA ALA A 58 -33.59 -11.50 1.04
C ALA A 58 -32.25 -11.89 0.42
N VAL A 59 -31.19 -11.11 0.67
CA VAL A 59 -29.83 -11.44 0.19
C VAL A 59 -29.32 -12.72 0.84
N LYS A 60 -29.49 -12.90 2.16
CA LYS A 60 -29.07 -14.13 2.85
C LYS A 60 -29.79 -15.37 2.28
N LYS A 61 -31.08 -15.26 1.99
CA LYS A 61 -31.85 -16.33 1.35
C LYS A 61 -31.34 -16.61 -0.06
N LEU A 62 -31.20 -15.57 -0.89
CA LEU A 62 -30.74 -15.71 -2.26
C LEU A 62 -29.31 -16.28 -2.32
N LYS A 63 -28.43 -15.92 -1.39
CA LYS A 63 -27.07 -16.48 -1.28
C LYS A 63 -27.09 -18.00 -1.10
N LYS A 64 -27.99 -18.52 -0.25
CA LYS A 64 -28.18 -19.97 -0.08
C LYS A 64 -28.68 -20.62 -1.37
N GLU A 65 -29.66 -20.01 -2.04
CA GLU A 65 -30.15 -20.48 -3.33
C GLU A 65 -29.04 -20.49 -4.40
N GLY A 66 -28.12 -19.52 -4.36
CA GLY A 66 -26.96 -19.45 -5.26
C GLY A 66 -25.98 -20.61 -5.06
N PHE A 67 -25.70 -21.02 -3.82
CA PHE A 67 -24.90 -22.22 -3.58
C PHE A 67 -25.61 -23.49 -4.07
N SER A 68 -26.92 -23.60 -3.83
CA SER A 68 -27.72 -24.72 -4.37
C SER A 68 -27.76 -24.75 -5.91
N LEU A 69 -27.65 -23.58 -6.56
CA LEU A 69 -27.54 -23.46 -8.01
C LEU A 69 -26.16 -23.91 -8.52
N ASP A 70 -25.10 -23.59 -7.78
CA ASP A 70 -23.72 -24.06 -8.08
C ASP A 70 -23.59 -25.57 -7.94
N GLU A 71 -24.28 -26.16 -6.95
CA GLU A 71 -24.33 -27.61 -6.71
C GLU A 71 -25.27 -28.35 -7.70
N GLY A 72 -26.02 -27.62 -8.52
CA GLY A 72 -26.96 -28.19 -9.49
C GLY A 72 -28.26 -28.73 -8.89
N VAL A 73 -28.53 -28.47 -7.60
CA VAL A 73 -29.77 -28.82 -6.90
C VAL A 73 -30.95 -27.98 -7.42
N VAL A 74 -30.71 -26.69 -7.64
CA VAL A 74 -31.65 -25.78 -8.30
C VAL A 74 -31.23 -25.61 -9.75
N LYS A 75 -32.18 -25.63 -10.70
CA LYS A 75 -31.90 -25.49 -12.14
C LYS A 75 -32.35 -24.16 -12.74
N ASP A 76 -33.22 -23.42 -12.06
CA ASP A 76 -33.77 -22.16 -12.56
C ASP A 76 -32.80 -20.98 -12.35
N LYS A 77 -31.81 -20.90 -13.24
CA LYS A 77 -30.80 -19.84 -13.28
C LYS A 77 -31.42 -18.46 -13.55
N MET A 78 -32.51 -18.40 -14.32
CA MET A 78 -33.11 -17.13 -14.75
C MET A 78 -33.88 -16.48 -13.60
N HIS A 79 -34.67 -17.26 -12.87
CA HIS A 79 -35.36 -16.78 -11.69
C HIS A 79 -34.36 -16.26 -10.63
N TYR A 80 -33.29 -17.02 -10.36
CA TYR A 80 -32.21 -16.57 -9.48
C TYR A 80 -31.59 -15.24 -9.95
N LEU A 81 -31.24 -15.14 -11.23
CA LEU A 81 -30.64 -13.93 -11.80
C LEU A 81 -31.56 -12.71 -11.68
N ASN A 82 -32.87 -12.87 -11.91
CA ASN A 82 -33.82 -11.78 -11.82
C ASN A 82 -33.95 -11.25 -10.38
N ARG A 83 -34.05 -12.15 -9.39
CA ARG A 83 -34.01 -11.76 -7.98
C ARG A 83 -32.69 -11.09 -7.60
N LEU A 84 -31.57 -11.58 -8.14
CA LEU A 84 -30.26 -10.97 -7.90
C LEU A 84 -30.18 -9.54 -8.46
N ARG A 85 -30.76 -9.29 -9.64
CA ARG A 85 -30.85 -7.94 -10.24
C ARG A 85 -31.70 -6.99 -9.40
N GLU A 86 -32.81 -7.45 -8.85
CA GLU A 86 -33.65 -6.64 -7.95
C GLU A 86 -32.89 -6.24 -6.67
N LEU A 87 -32.18 -7.19 -6.07
CA LEU A 87 -31.34 -6.91 -4.90
C LEU A 87 -30.17 -6.00 -5.27
N SER A 88 -29.56 -6.14 -6.44
CA SER A 88 -28.54 -5.21 -6.93
C SER A 88 -29.06 -3.79 -7.04
N ARG A 89 -30.28 -3.58 -7.57
CA ARG A 89 -30.87 -2.23 -7.64
C ARG A 89 -31.07 -1.62 -6.25
N THR A 90 -31.48 -2.44 -5.28
CA THR A 90 -31.65 -2.02 -3.88
C THR A 90 -30.30 -1.72 -3.21
N ASN A 91 -29.28 -2.53 -3.46
CA ASN A 91 -27.89 -2.26 -3.06
C ASN A 91 -27.44 -0.90 -3.59
N ASP A 92 -27.60 -0.67 -4.89
CA ASP A 92 -27.14 0.55 -5.53
C ASP A 92 -27.88 1.79 -5.03
N PHE A 93 -29.16 1.63 -4.67
CA PHE A 93 -29.91 2.68 -3.99
C PHE A 93 -29.24 3.09 -2.67
N PHE A 94 -28.86 2.14 -1.82
CA PHE A 94 -28.18 2.46 -0.55
C PHE A 94 -26.78 3.04 -0.78
N VAL A 95 -26.00 2.49 -1.71
CA VAL A 95 -24.67 3.04 -2.07
C VAL A 95 -24.79 4.49 -2.54
N ARG A 96 -25.73 4.79 -3.45
CA ARG A 96 -25.97 6.16 -3.93
C ARG A 96 -26.48 7.08 -2.82
N SER A 97 -27.37 6.57 -1.97
CA SER A 97 -27.90 7.32 -0.84
C SER A 97 -26.79 7.74 0.13
N VAL A 98 -25.89 6.81 0.48
CA VAL A 98 -24.74 7.10 1.37
C VAL A 98 -23.84 8.15 0.76
N LYS A 99 -23.52 8.03 -0.53
CA LYS A 99 -22.71 9.03 -1.23
C LYS A 99 -23.36 10.41 -1.17
N ARG A 100 -24.65 10.50 -1.52
CA ARG A 100 -25.40 11.77 -1.51
C ARG A 100 -25.44 12.37 -0.10
N ASN A 101 -25.73 11.56 0.91
CA ASN A 101 -25.82 12.04 2.28
C ASN A 101 -24.43 12.44 2.83
N LEU A 102 -23.34 11.83 2.35
CA LEU A 102 -21.98 12.26 2.67
C LEU A 102 -21.71 13.64 2.07
N ASP A 103 -22.10 13.84 0.81
CA ASP A 103 -21.95 15.13 0.14
C ASP A 103 -22.72 16.22 0.89
N LEU A 104 -23.98 15.94 1.29
CA LEU A 104 -24.78 16.84 2.11
C LEU A 104 -24.22 17.05 3.52
N ALA A 105 -23.64 16.03 4.14
CA ALA A 105 -23.01 16.17 5.45
C ALA A 105 -21.81 17.12 5.40
N ILE A 106 -21.05 17.07 4.30
CA ILE A 106 -19.92 17.97 4.05
C ILE A 106 -20.41 19.40 3.81
N GLU A 107 -21.43 19.57 2.96
CA GLU A 107 -22.02 20.89 2.65
C GLU A 107 -22.66 21.57 3.86
N ASN A 108 -23.28 20.79 4.75
CA ASN A 108 -23.92 21.29 5.98
C ASN A 108 -22.98 21.26 7.20
N GLU A 109 -21.69 21.00 7.00
CA GLU A 109 -20.68 20.92 8.06
C GLU A 109 -21.05 19.96 9.22
N ASN A 110 -21.83 18.91 8.94
CA ASN A 110 -22.25 17.92 9.93
C ASN A 110 -21.17 16.84 10.12
N SER A 111 -20.17 17.14 10.94
CA SER A 111 -19.01 16.28 11.21
C SER A 111 -19.38 14.90 11.80
N LYS A 112 -20.47 14.84 12.59
CA LYS A 112 -20.97 13.58 13.17
C LYS A 112 -21.51 12.65 12.08
N LEU A 113 -22.37 13.18 11.21
CA LEU A 113 -22.94 12.42 10.10
C LEU A 113 -21.86 12.04 9.09
N PHE A 114 -20.97 12.98 8.75
CA PHE A 114 -19.81 12.74 7.91
C PHE A 114 -19.00 11.53 8.41
N THR A 115 -18.64 11.52 9.70
CA THR A 115 -17.84 10.44 10.30
C THR A 115 -18.54 9.09 10.20
N LYS A 116 -19.85 9.03 10.49
CA LYS A 116 -20.65 7.81 10.38
C LYS A 116 -20.71 7.30 8.93
N LEU A 117 -20.94 8.19 7.96
CA LEU A 117 -21.06 7.84 6.54
C LEU A 117 -19.72 7.44 5.93
N ALA A 118 -18.66 8.20 6.18
CA ALA A 118 -17.30 7.90 5.71
C ALA A 118 -16.85 6.49 6.15
N ASN A 119 -17.23 6.09 7.37
CA ASN A 119 -16.91 4.78 7.95
C ASN A 119 -17.96 3.68 7.66
N SER A 120 -18.98 3.95 6.86
CA SER A 120 -19.99 2.94 6.47
C SER A 120 -19.42 1.81 5.60
N GLY A 121 -18.30 2.06 4.91
CA GLY A 121 -17.68 1.12 3.97
C GLY A 121 -18.43 0.95 2.64
N LEU A 122 -19.47 1.77 2.39
CA LEU A 122 -20.27 1.76 1.16
C LEU A 122 -19.82 2.82 0.13
N ILE A 123 -18.88 3.68 0.51
CA ILE A 123 -18.31 4.71 -0.37
C ILE A 123 -17.13 4.12 -1.14
N ASP A 124 -16.95 4.55 -2.40
CA ASP A 124 -15.74 4.26 -3.17
C ASP A 124 -14.54 5.01 -2.56
N GLU A 125 -13.75 4.28 -1.77
CA GLU A 125 -12.58 4.81 -1.06
C GLU A 125 -11.61 5.54 -1.99
N LYS A 126 -11.42 5.06 -3.22
CA LYS A 126 -10.44 5.65 -4.14
C LYS A 126 -10.92 6.99 -4.68
N ARG A 127 -12.20 7.08 -5.02
CA ARG A 127 -12.79 8.31 -5.58
C ARG A 127 -13.02 9.36 -4.52
N SER A 128 -13.36 8.96 -3.30
CA SER A 128 -13.72 9.88 -2.22
C SER A 128 -12.55 10.24 -1.29
N LYS A 129 -11.36 9.63 -1.47
CA LYS A 129 -10.19 9.86 -0.59
C LYS A 129 -9.88 11.33 -0.34
N ASN A 130 -9.69 12.11 -1.41
CA ASN A 130 -9.32 13.52 -1.28
C ASN A 130 -10.43 14.30 -0.57
N LYS A 131 -11.68 14.11 -1.00
CA LYS A 131 -12.83 14.79 -0.38
C LYS A 131 -12.95 14.51 1.12
N ILE A 132 -12.72 13.26 1.55
CA ILE A 132 -12.75 12.86 2.96
C ILE A 132 -11.61 13.50 3.74
N LEU A 133 -10.39 13.51 3.18
CA LEU A 133 -9.22 14.12 3.83
C LEU A 133 -9.34 15.64 3.90
N ASP A 134 -9.78 16.29 2.84
CA ASP A 134 -9.96 17.74 2.78
C ASP A 134 -10.94 18.21 3.85
N TYR A 135 -12.08 17.52 3.99
CA TYR A 135 -13.05 17.83 5.03
C TYR A 135 -12.50 17.58 6.44
N TYR A 136 -11.78 16.46 6.64
CA TYR A 136 -11.12 16.15 7.91
C TYR A 136 -10.09 17.22 8.31
N PHE A 137 -9.24 17.68 7.39
CA PHE A 137 -8.23 18.70 7.69
C PHE A 137 -8.85 20.06 7.97
N ALA A 138 -9.99 20.38 7.35
CA ALA A 138 -10.74 21.61 7.63
C ALA A 138 -11.47 21.58 8.99
N HIS A 139 -11.82 20.40 9.51
CA HIS A 139 -12.62 20.21 10.73
C HIS A 139 -11.95 19.24 11.70
N SER A 140 -10.63 19.34 11.87
CA SER A 140 -9.85 18.36 12.65
C SER A 140 -10.26 18.29 14.11
N ASP A 141 -10.87 19.36 14.63
CA ASP A 141 -11.31 19.46 16.02
C ASP A 141 -12.63 18.70 16.26
N ASP A 142 -13.46 18.55 15.22
CA ASP A 142 -14.79 17.93 15.28
C ASP A 142 -14.84 16.51 14.69
N VAL A 143 -13.81 16.12 13.94
CA VAL A 143 -13.73 14.82 13.24
C VAL A 143 -12.62 13.95 13.82
N ASN A 144 -13.00 12.81 14.39
CA ASN A 144 -12.03 11.82 14.86
C ASN A 144 -11.36 11.09 13.69
N THR A 145 -10.06 10.80 13.84
CA THR A 145 -9.28 10.10 12.81
C THR A 145 -9.69 8.64 12.60
N THR A 146 -10.59 8.07 13.39
CA THR A 146 -10.89 6.63 13.37
C THR A 146 -11.37 6.10 12.01
N GLY A 147 -11.04 4.84 11.72
CA GLY A 147 -11.54 4.12 10.54
C GLY A 147 -10.83 4.51 9.25
N ILE A 148 -11.59 4.96 8.24
CA ILE A 148 -11.08 5.23 6.89
C ILE A 148 -10.03 6.36 6.89
N ILE A 149 -10.21 7.37 7.74
CA ILE A 149 -9.30 8.51 7.83
C ILE A 149 -7.93 8.05 8.35
N GLN A 150 -7.90 7.27 9.44
CA GLN A 150 -6.68 6.71 10.01
C GLN A 150 -5.93 5.88 8.97
N LYS A 151 -6.67 5.03 8.25
CA LYS A 151 -6.11 4.21 7.16
C LYS A 151 -5.40 5.10 6.13
N TYR A 152 -6.01 6.20 5.71
CA TYR A 152 -5.38 7.12 4.75
C TYR A 152 -4.15 7.83 5.31
N LEU A 153 -4.20 8.27 6.57
CA LEU A 153 -3.06 8.92 7.24
C LEU A 153 -1.89 7.94 7.41
N ASP A 154 -2.17 6.69 7.76
CA ASP A 154 -1.15 5.65 7.93
C ASP A 154 -0.53 5.23 6.57
N GLU A 155 -1.34 5.13 5.52
CA GLU A 155 -0.87 4.90 4.16
C GLU A 155 0.10 6.00 3.70
N ASP A 156 -0.23 7.27 3.97
CA ASP A 156 0.62 8.38 3.60
C ASP A 156 1.93 8.41 4.41
N LYS A 157 1.84 8.23 5.74
CA LYS A 157 3.03 8.10 6.61
C LYS A 157 3.96 6.98 6.14
N LYS A 158 3.41 5.82 5.77
CA LYS A 158 4.19 4.68 5.26
C LYS A 158 4.86 5.02 3.93
N LEU A 159 4.18 5.74 3.05
CA LEU A 159 4.73 6.19 1.77
C LEU A 159 5.88 7.20 1.99
N GLN A 160 5.70 8.16 2.89
CA GLN A 160 6.73 9.13 3.26
C GLN A 160 7.97 8.44 3.84
N ALA A 161 7.80 7.57 4.83
CA ALA A 161 8.90 6.80 5.43
C ALA A 161 9.68 5.97 4.39
N LYS A 162 8.99 5.39 3.39
CA LYS A 162 9.64 4.66 2.29
C LYS A 162 10.47 5.59 1.39
N LYS A 163 9.96 6.79 1.09
CA LYS A 163 10.69 7.81 0.30
C LYS A 163 11.93 8.30 1.06
N GLU A 164 11.80 8.61 2.33
CA GLU A 164 12.90 9.06 3.20
C GLU A 164 13.98 7.99 3.33
N ARG A 165 13.59 6.73 3.55
CA ARG A 165 14.52 5.59 3.58
C ARG A 165 15.28 5.45 2.26
N LYS A 166 14.61 5.64 1.12
CA LYS A 166 15.28 5.59 -0.19
C LYS A 166 16.29 6.74 -0.34
N LYS A 167 15.93 7.95 0.09
CA LYS A 167 16.83 9.12 0.06
C LYS A 167 18.06 8.91 0.94
N SER A 168 17.88 8.44 2.17
CA SER A 168 18.99 8.20 3.10
C SER A 168 19.92 7.09 2.62
N LEU A 169 19.40 6.02 2.03
CA LEU A 169 20.23 4.96 1.43
C LEU A 169 21.08 5.49 0.26
N LEU A 170 20.50 6.33 -0.60
CA LEU A 170 21.23 6.95 -1.70
C LEU A 170 22.34 7.87 -1.20
N GLN A 171 22.06 8.68 -0.17
CA GLN A 171 23.05 9.55 0.44
C GLN A 171 24.21 8.76 1.06
N ARG A 172 23.91 7.72 1.85
CA ARG A 172 24.94 6.83 2.43
C ARG A 172 25.80 6.16 1.37
N LYS A 173 25.22 5.78 0.21
CA LYS A 173 25.98 5.20 -0.90
C LYS A 173 26.97 6.22 -1.48
N LYS A 174 26.54 7.47 -1.70
CA LYS A 174 27.42 8.55 -2.18
C LYS A 174 28.56 8.85 -1.20
N GLU A 175 28.25 8.90 0.10
CA GLU A 175 29.26 9.13 1.14
C GLU A 175 30.32 8.01 1.14
N ARG A 176 29.90 6.74 1.07
CA ARG A 176 30.84 5.60 0.97
C ARG A 176 31.71 5.64 -0.29
N GLU A 177 31.15 6.05 -1.43
CA GLU A 177 31.92 6.20 -2.66
C GLU A 177 32.95 7.33 -2.55
N LEU A 178 32.58 8.47 -1.96
CA LEU A 178 33.50 9.57 -1.69
C LEU A 178 34.63 9.16 -0.74
N GLU A 179 34.31 8.47 0.35
CA GLU A 179 35.30 7.91 1.27
C GLU A 179 36.25 6.92 0.58
N LYS A 180 35.73 6.09 -0.33
CA LYS A 180 36.54 5.14 -1.11
C LYS A 180 37.49 5.89 -2.04
N ILE A 181 37.01 6.90 -2.76
CA ILE A 181 37.82 7.75 -3.64
C ILE A 181 38.91 8.47 -2.84
N GLN A 182 38.57 9.03 -1.68
CA GLN A 182 39.56 9.68 -0.81
C GLN A 182 40.63 8.71 -0.31
N ARG A 183 40.24 7.50 0.07
CA ARG A 183 41.19 6.44 0.47
C ARG A 183 42.15 6.08 -0.67
N ILE A 184 41.64 5.89 -1.88
CA ILE A 184 42.45 5.60 -3.07
C ILE A 184 43.41 6.76 -3.34
N ARG A 185 42.92 8.01 -3.41
CA ARG A 185 43.78 9.19 -3.64
C ARG A 185 44.89 9.35 -2.60
N LYS A 186 44.60 9.07 -1.32
CA LYS A 186 45.62 9.08 -0.25
C LYS A 186 46.68 8.01 -0.47
N LYS A 187 46.26 6.80 -0.89
CA LYS A 187 47.16 5.69 -1.19
C LYS A 187 48.03 6.00 -2.41
N ASP A 188 47.44 6.47 -3.51
CA ASP A 188 48.14 6.84 -4.73
C ASP A 188 49.18 7.92 -4.47
N LYS A 189 48.84 8.95 -3.67
CA LYS A 189 49.79 10.01 -3.27
C LYS A 189 50.97 9.46 -2.48
N LEU A 190 50.76 8.44 -1.65
CA LEU A 190 51.81 7.81 -0.86
C LEU A 190 52.71 6.92 -1.73
N GLU A 191 52.12 6.22 -2.70
CA GLU A 191 52.88 5.44 -3.70
C GLU A 191 53.71 6.35 -4.62
N GLN A 192 53.16 7.48 -5.09
CA GLN A 192 53.91 8.48 -5.88
C GLN A 192 55.12 9.00 -5.11
N LYS A 193 54.97 9.37 -3.83
CA LYS A 193 56.09 9.82 -3.01
C LYS A 193 57.17 8.75 -2.87
N LYS A 194 56.78 7.49 -2.63
CA LYS A 194 57.74 6.37 -2.55
C LYS A 194 58.49 6.18 -3.87
N LEU A 195 57.79 6.29 -4.99
CA LEU A 195 58.39 6.17 -6.32
C LEU A 195 59.37 7.31 -6.60
N GLU A 196 59.02 8.56 -6.26
CA GLU A 196 59.91 9.71 -6.37
C GLU A 196 61.18 9.56 -5.51
N GLU A 197 61.05 9.10 -4.27
CA GLU A 197 62.19 8.82 -3.40
C GLU A 197 63.10 7.72 -3.97
N GLN A 198 62.52 6.66 -4.55
CA GLN A 198 63.26 5.59 -5.20
C GLN A 198 64.02 6.09 -6.44
N LEU A 199 63.34 6.83 -7.32
CA LEU A 199 63.94 7.45 -8.51
C LEU A 199 65.08 8.39 -8.14
N ASN A 200 64.90 9.25 -7.12
CA ASN A 200 65.95 10.15 -6.67
C ASN A 200 67.19 9.41 -6.18
N LYS A 201 67.01 8.33 -5.41
CA LYS A 201 68.13 7.48 -4.96
C LYS A 201 68.84 6.81 -6.15
N GLU A 202 68.09 6.31 -7.12
CA GLU A 202 68.67 5.68 -8.32
C GLU A 202 69.46 6.68 -9.17
N VAL A 203 68.90 7.88 -9.39
CA VAL A 203 69.58 8.97 -10.11
C VAL A 203 70.87 9.38 -9.40
N GLN A 204 70.86 9.54 -8.07
CA GLN A 204 72.07 9.84 -7.32
C GLN A 204 73.13 8.74 -7.45
N LYS A 205 72.72 7.47 -7.37
CA LYS A 205 73.63 6.33 -7.56
C LYS A 205 74.25 6.32 -8.96
N LYS A 206 73.46 6.52 -10.01
CA LYS A 206 73.97 6.62 -11.40
C LYS A 206 74.91 7.80 -11.57
N LYS A 207 74.61 8.97 -10.99
CA LYS A 207 75.51 10.14 -11.01
C LYS A 207 76.86 9.85 -10.36
N LEU A 208 76.87 9.12 -9.25
CA LEU A 208 78.12 8.70 -8.58
C LEU A 208 78.93 7.75 -9.45
N GLN A 209 78.27 6.73 -10.04
CA GLN A 209 78.91 5.80 -10.96
C GLN A 209 79.54 6.49 -12.16
N ILE A 210 78.81 7.42 -12.82
CA ILE A 210 79.34 8.20 -13.94
C ILE A 210 80.57 9.01 -13.52
N ARG A 211 80.57 9.64 -12.34
CA ARG A 211 81.74 10.39 -11.85
C ARG A 211 82.95 9.48 -11.60
N GLU A 212 82.73 8.27 -11.09
CA GLU A 212 83.80 7.29 -10.88
C GLU A 212 84.37 6.78 -12.20
N GLU A 213 83.52 6.50 -13.19
CA GLU A 213 83.92 6.11 -14.53
C GLU A 213 84.70 7.23 -15.23
N GLN A 214 84.22 8.48 -15.18
CA GLN A 214 84.93 9.65 -15.71
C GLN A 214 86.31 9.82 -15.08
N LYS A 215 86.44 9.63 -13.75
CA LYS A 215 87.75 9.65 -13.07
C LYS A 215 88.66 8.54 -13.57
N LYS A 216 88.14 7.33 -13.76
CA LYS A 216 88.89 6.19 -14.30
C LYS A 216 89.35 6.44 -15.73
N GLU A 217 88.50 6.98 -16.59
CA GLU A 217 88.88 7.33 -17.98
C GLU A 217 89.92 8.45 -18.02
N LEU A 218 89.75 9.53 -17.25
CA LEU A 218 90.74 10.61 -17.14
C LEU A 218 92.10 10.09 -16.67
N SER A 219 92.12 9.13 -15.73
CA SER A 219 93.37 8.50 -15.27
C SER A 219 94.02 7.54 -16.28
N LYS A 220 93.31 7.14 -17.34
CA LYS A 220 93.85 6.35 -18.46
C LYS A 220 94.37 7.21 -19.62
N THR A 221 94.08 8.51 -19.61
CA THR A 221 94.39 9.43 -20.71
C THR A 221 95.58 10.37 -20.38
N ILE A 222 96.18 10.21 -19.19
CA ILE A 222 97.44 10.86 -18.73
C ILE A 222 98.50 9.78 -18.65
#